data_AF-S0E4W8-F1
#
_entry.id   AF-S0E4W8-F1
#
_cell.length_a   1.000
_cell.length_b   1.000
_cell.length_c   1.000
_cell.angle_alpha   90.00
_cell.angle_beta   90.00
_cell.angle_gamma   90.00
#
_symmetry.space_group_name_H-M   'P 1'
#
loop_
_entity.id
_entity.type
_entity.pdbx_description
1 polymer ?
#
loop_
_entity_poly.entity_id
_entity_poly.type
_entity_poly.pdbx_seq_one_letter_code
_entity_poly.pdbx_strand_id
1 'polypeptide(L)'
;MRLTQTNYEEVESDSQNVPPATFNTYFHTVEEIPAHESRNYLSRPSEAPYSFERWLPLVLRTRNPDAKAAQVVKLTRAEARLVVAASGTSIITGEHNRAYQEDIQEEIIPHLSSLDFPAEGLFMRLDRCSPKDGRQAVPGRLSLHPPMDIIIRLITSQRVRNEILRSLEGGSPTVDLTFLPFNKRMEAKGNTESTVHLRPEPSPQ
;
A
#
# COMPACT_ATOMS: atom_id res chain seq x y z
N MET A 1 18.20 -10.45 -10.81
CA MET A 1 17.27 -9.38 -11.25
C MET A 1 17.52 -9.13 -12.72
N ARG A 2 16.52 -9.34 -13.58
CA ARG A 2 16.64 -9.09 -15.03
C ARG A 2 16.01 -7.73 -15.32
N LEU A 3 16.80 -6.78 -15.80
CA LEU A 3 16.30 -5.48 -16.23
C LEU A 3 15.63 -5.64 -17.59
N THR A 4 14.39 -5.17 -17.71
CA THR A 4 13.63 -5.13 -18.96
C THR A 4 13.38 -3.68 -19.33
N GLN A 5 13.80 -3.29 -20.53
CA GLN A 5 13.47 -1.99 -21.08
C GLN A 5 12.04 -2.05 -21.63
N THR A 6 11.19 -1.11 -21.22
CA THR A 6 9.81 -1.00 -21.69
C THR A 6 9.71 0.27 -22.54
N ASN A 7 9.09 0.18 -23.71
CA ASN A 7 8.91 1.32 -24.59
C ASN A 7 7.81 2.24 -24.02
N TYR A 8 8.09 3.54 -23.94
CA TYR A 8 7.14 4.55 -23.49
C TYR A 8 5.86 4.56 -24.35
N GLU A 9 6.01 4.50 -25.68
CA GLU A 9 4.89 4.55 -26.62
C GLU A 9 3.96 3.34 -26.50
N GLU A 10 4.51 2.16 -26.18
CA GLU A 10 3.71 0.95 -25.96
C GLU A 10 2.85 1.06 -24.70
N VAL A 11 3.39 1.64 -23.63
CA VAL A 11 2.65 1.89 -22.39
C VAL A 11 1.59 2.97 -22.60
N GLU A 12 1.93 4.05 -23.32
CA GLU A 12 0.99 5.13 -23.67
C GLU A 12 -0.09 4.69 -24.67
N SER A 13 0.16 3.70 -25.50
CA SER A 13 -0.88 3.16 -26.39
C SER A 13 -1.82 2.22 -25.63
N ASP A 14 -1.29 1.36 -24.77
CA ASP A 14 -2.10 0.44 -23.96
C ASP A 14 -2.90 1.18 -22.87
N SER A 15 -2.40 2.33 -22.41
CA SER A 15 -3.06 3.20 -21.43
C SER A 15 -4.43 3.70 -21.89
N GLN A 16 -4.61 3.87 -23.21
CA GLN A 16 -5.87 4.35 -23.81
C GLN A 16 -6.98 3.28 -23.77
N ASN A 17 -6.66 2.03 -23.51
CA ASN A 17 -7.64 0.97 -23.35
C ASN A 17 -8.30 1.06 -21.96
N VAL A 18 -9.61 0.87 -21.88
CA VAL A 18 -10.35 0.87 -20.61
C VAL A 18 -11.00 -0.52 -20.40
N PRO A 19 -10.40 -1.40 -19.58
CA PRO A 19 -9.11 -1.28 -18.89
C PRO A 19 -7.90 -1.72 -19.77
N PRO A 20 -6.65 -1.30 -19.47
CA PRO A 20 -5.43 -1.69 -20.23
C PRO A 20 -5.28 -3.18 -20.41
N ALA A 21 -4.73 -3.65 -21.51
CA ALA A 21 -4.60 -5.09 -21.76
C ALA A 21 -3.29 -5.66 -21.21
N THR A 22 -2.20 -4.88 -21.28
CA THR A 22 -0.83 -5.39 -21.17
C THR A 22 -0.14 -4.87 -19.90
N PHE A 23 -0.20 -3.57 -19.66
CA PHE A 23 0.46 -2.91 -18.54
C PHE A 23 -0.56 -2.62 -17.42
N ASN A 24 -0.12 -2.78 -16.18
CA ASN A 24 -0.89 -2.38 -15.00
C ASN A 24 -0.41 -1.03 -14.42
N THR A 25 0.44 -0.32 -15.18
CA THR A 25 1.08 0.94 -14.81
C THR A 25 0.97 1.94 -15.95
N TYR A 26 0.99 3.23 -15.59
CA TYR A 26 0.93 4.36 -16.50
C TYR A 26 2.05 5.33 -16.17
N PHE A 27 2.57 6.03 -17.18
CA PHE A 27 3.37 7.23 -16.92
C PHE A 27 2.43 8.37 -16.55
N HIS A 28 2.84 9.21 -15.59
CA HIS A 28 2.08 10.40 -15.21
C HIS A 28 2.75 11.63 -15.81
N THR A 29 1.94 12.62 -16.18
CA THR A 29 2.48 13.93 -16.57
C THR A 29 2.90 14.72 -15.34
N VAL A 30 3.70 15.77 -15.53
CA VAL A 30 4.14 16.63 -14.42
C VAL A 30 2.94 17.33 -13.77
N GLU A 31 1.91 17.66 -14.55
CA GLU A 31 0.68 18.30 -14.11
C GLU A 31 -0.20 17.38 -13.25
N GLU A 32 -0.03 16.06 -13.39
CA GLU A 32 -0.74 15.05 -12.60
C GLU A 32 -0.09 14.80 -11.24
N ILE A 33 1.14 15.28 -11.03
CA ILE A 33 1.77 15.25 -9.72
C ILE A 33 0.99 16.21 -8.80
N PRO A 34 0.57 15.76 -7.60
CA PRO A 34 -0.20 16.61 -6.68
C PRO A 34 0.45 17.98 -6.46
N ALA A 35 -0.34 19.03 -6.68
CA ALA A 35 0.08 20.42 -6.82
C ALA A 35 0.82 21.03 -5.61
N HIS A 36 0.95 20.31 -4.50
CA HIS A 36 1.63 20.80 -3.30
C HIS A 36 3.16 20.93 -3.46
N GLU A 37 3.73 20.46 -4.58
CA GLU A 37 5.16 20.64 -4.91
C GLU A 37 5.41 21.25 -6.30
N SER A 38 4.38 21.56 -7.10
CA SER A 38 4.55 22.06 -8.48
C SER A 38 5.04 23.52 -8.59
N ARG A 39 5.37 24.17 -7.46
CA ARG A 39 6.10 25.46 -7.44
C ARG A 39 7.57 25.35 -7.06
N ASN A 40 8.05 24.18 -6.62
CA ASN A 40 9.45 23.94 -6.30
C ASN A 40 9.92 22.70 -7.03
N TYR A 41 10.31 22.87 -8.30
CA TYR A 41 11.10 21.88 -9.02
C TYR A 41 12.26 21.41 -8.13
N LEU A 42 12.32 20.11 -7.85
CA LEU A 42 13.53 19.39 -7.41
C LEU A 42 14.16 19.82 -6.06
N SER A 43 13.40 20.36 -5.11
CA SER A 43 13.95 20.66 -3.78
C SER A 43 14.07 19.41 -2.91
N ARG A 44 15.17 18.65 -3.12
CA ARG A 44 15.62 17.48 -2.36
C ARG A 44 14.69 16.26 -2.49
N PRO A 45 15.19 15.06 -2.79
CA PRO A 45 14.45 13.82 -2.54
C PRO A 45 14.13 13.80 -1.04
N SER A 46 12.91 14.17 -0.67
CA SER A 46 12.38 13.87 0.64
C SER A 46 12.07 12.37 0.68
N GLU A 47 11.71 11.83 1.83
CA GLU A 47 11.10 10.50 1.89
C GLU A 47 9.62 10.53 1.40
N ALA A 48 9.09 11.71 1.04
CA ALA A 48 7.74 11.92 0.52
C ALA A 48 7.43 11.40 -0.90
N PRO A 49 8.37 11.03 -1.81
CA PRO A 49 8.00 10.42 -3.09
C PRO A 49 7.41 9.02 -2.91
N TYR A 50 7.53 8.40 -1.72
CA TYR A 50 6.95 7.10 -1.41
C TYR A 50 5.60 7.17 -0.67
N SER A 51 5.10 8.37 -0.34
CA SER A 51 3.83 8.52 0.38
C SER A 51 2.65 8.09 -0.49
N PHE A 52 1.93 7.07 -0.06
CA PHE A 52 0.80 6.53 -0.81
C PHE A 52 -0.37 7.50 -0.88
N GLU A 53 -0.63 8.27 0.18
CA GLU A 53 -1.70 9.27 0.22
C GLU A 53 -1.56 10.27 -0.93
N ARG A 54 -0.34 10.74 -1.18
CA ARG A 54 -0.02 11.65 -2.28
C ARG A 54 -0.42 11.04 -3.63
N TRP A 55 -0.10 9.77 -3.85
CA TRP A 55 -0.35 9.11 -5.14
C TRP A 55 -1.74 8.51 -5.27
N LEU A 56 -2.52 8.45 -4.18
CA LEU A 56 -3.84 7.82 -4.16
C LEU A 56 -4.79 8.36 -5.24
N PRO A 57 -4.91 9.69 -5.49
CA PRO A 57 -5.76 10.21 -6.56
C PRO A 57 -5.38 9.68 -7.96
N LEU A 58 -4.08 9.59 -8.24
CA LEU A 58 -3.56 9.05 -9.50
C LEU A 58 -3.81 7.53 -9.60
N VAL A 59 -3.61 6.81 -8.49
CA VAL A 59 -3.89 5.36 -8.41
C VAL A 59 -5.36 5.07 -8.63
N LEU A 60 -6.27 5.89 -8.11
CA LEU A 60 -7.71 5.74 -8.34
C LEU A 60 -8.07 6.06 -9.80
N ARG A 61 -7.52 7.12 -10.39
CA ARG A 61 -7.77 7.47 -11.80
C ARG A 61 -7.35 6.35 -12.75
N THR A 62 -6.12 5.85 -12.60
CA THR A 62 -5.53 4.84 -13.50
C THR A 62 -6.20 3.48 -13.40
N ARG A 63 -6.84 3.17 -12.28
CA ARG A 63 -7.50 1.87 -12.05
C ARG A 63 -8.99 1.91 -12.36
N ASN A 64 -9.54 3.10 -12.57
CA ASN A 64 -10.95 3.36 -12.77
C ASN A 64 -11.94 2.92 -11.64
N PRO A 65 -11.56 2.74 -10.35
CA PRO A 65 -12.56 2.71 -9.29
C PRO A 65 -13.12 4.11 -9.02
N ASP A 66 -14.37 4.17 -8.54
CA ASP A 66 -14.90 5.38 -7.92
C ASP A 66 -13.97 5.79 -6.76
N ALA A 67 -13.72 7.09 -6.59
CA ALA A 67 -12.91 7.60 -5.47
C ALA A 67 -13.49 7.17 -4.10
N LYS A 68 -14.81 6.91 -4.04
CA LYS A 68 -15.49 6.33 -2.88
C LYS A 68 -15.10 4.90 -2.54
N ALA A 69 -14.41 4.20 -3.44
CA ALA A 69 -13.97 2.84 -3.21
C ALA A 69 -12.75 2.75 -2.27
N ALA A 70 -12.02 3.86 -2.08
CA ALA A 70 -10.94 3.92 -1.11
C ALA A 70 -11.50 4.08 0.30
N GLN A 71 -11.15 3.17 1.19
CA GLN A 71 -11.52 3.20 2.60
C GLN A 71 -10.27 3.43 3.44
N VAL A 72 -10.34 4.29 4.44
CA VAL A 72 -9.20 4.61 5.31
C VAL A 72 -9.57 4.36 6.76
N VAL A 73 -8.80 3.51 7.43
CA VAL A 73 -8.87 3.31 8.88
C VAL A 73 -7.69 4.00 9.53
N LYS A 74 -7.94 4.84 10.53
CA LYS A 74 -6.90 5.57 11.24
C LYS A 74 -6.70 4.94 12.61
N LEU A 75 -5.54 4.31 12.80
CA LEU A 75 -5.15 3.80 14.12
C LEU A 75 -4.58 4.94 14.94
N THR A 76 -5.04 5.09 16.17
CA THR A 76 -4.44 6.00 17.15
C THR A 76 -3.03 5.55 17.51
N ARG A 77 -2.25 6.42 18.17
CA ARG A 77 -0.92 6.05 18.67
C ARG A 77 -0.94 4.84 19.63
N ALA A 78 -2.00 4.69 20.42
CA ALA A 78 -2.12 3.56 21.36
C ALA A 78 -2.36 2.25 20.59
N GLU A 79 -3.34 2.25 19.69
CA GLU A 79 -3.67 1.13 18.81
C GLU A 79 -2.49 0.72 17.93
N ALA A 80 -1.77 1.69 17.36
CA ALA A 80 -0.56 1.43 16.57
C ALA A 80 0.56 0.79 17.41
N ARG A 81 0.73 1.20 18.69
CA ARG A 81 1.67 0.55 19.61
C ARG A 81 1.26 -0.87 19.94
N LEU A 82 -0.04 -1.13 20.10
CA LEU A 82 -0.58 -2.47 20.32
C LEU A 82 -0.22 -3.40 19.14
N VAL A 83 -0.40 -2.93 17.90
CA VAL A 83 0.02 -3.69 16.70
C VAL A 83 1.51 -4.01 16.73
N VAL A 84 2.36 -3.04 17.08
CA VAL A 84 3.82 -3.27 17.19
C VAL A 84 4.17 -4.28 18.27
N ALA A 85 3.52 -4.19 19.44
CA ALA A 85 3.74 -5.13 20.55
C ALA A 85 3.32 -6.55 20.17
N ALA A 86 2.12 -6.69 19.57
CA ALA A 86 1.62 -7.96 19.07
C ALA A 86 2.52 -8.55 17.97
N SER A 87 3.20 -7.72 17.19
CA SER A 87 4.08 -8.17 16.10
C SER A 87 5.36 -8.87 16.58
N GLY A 88 5.80 -8.63 17.82
CA GLY A 88 7.12 -9.05 18.30
C GLY A 88 7.43 -10.53 18.07
N THR A 89 6.58 -11.43 18.59
CA THR A 89 6.70 -12.88 18.37
C THR A 89 6.00 -13.33 17.10
N SER A 90 4.90 -12.66 16.72
CA SER A 90 4.06 -13.01 15.57
C SER A 90 4.80 -12.95 14.24
N ILE A 91 5.77 -12.05 14.07
CA ILE A 91 6.61 -12.01 12.85
C ILE A 91 7.43 -13.30 12.68
N ILE A 92 7.92 -13.87 13.78
CA ILE A 92 8.78 -15.06 13.75
C ILE A 92 7.91 -16.32 13.62
N THR A 93 6.84 -16.42 14.40
CA THR A 93 5.97 -17.60 14.43
C THR A 93 4.98 -17.63 13.27
N GLY A 94 4.65 -16.47 12.71
CA GLY A 94 3.56 -16.30 11.76
C GLY A 94 2.19 -16.53 12.39
N GLU A 95 2.06 -16.53 13.71
CA GLU A 95 0.82 -16.81 14.45
C GLU A 95 0.46 -15.63 15.35
N HIS A 96 -0.79 -15.52 15.79
CA HIS A 96 -1.19 -14.51 16.76
C HIS A 96 -0.44 -14.68 18.09
N ASN A 97 0.06 -13.57 18.62
CA ASN A 97 0.46 -13.50 20.01
C ASN A 97 -0.79 -13.45 20.91
N ARG A 98 -1.11 -14.59 21.54
CA ARG A 98 -2.28 -14.76 22.41
C ARG A 98 -2.35 -13.76 23.56
N ALA A 99 -1.21 -13.24 24.01
CA ALA A 99 -1.17 -12.25 25.09
C ALA A 99 -1.85 -10.92 24.73
N TYR A 100 -1.98 -10.60 23.44
CA TYR A 100 -2.58 -9.36 22.94
C TYR A 100 -3.91 -9.61 22.20
N GLN A 101 -4.45 -10.83 22.27
CA GLN A 101 -5.61 -11.20 21.47
C GLN A 101 -6.88 -10.45 21.91
N GLU A 102 -7.09 -10.30 23.21
CA GLU A 102 -8.22 -9.57 23.80
C GLU A 102 -8.13 -8.07 23.45
N ASP A 103 -6.98 -7.44 23.71
CA ASP A 103 -6.74 -6.04 23.36
C ASP A 103 -6.96 -5.76 21.86
N ILE A 104 -6.49 -6.64 20.97
CA ILE A 104 -6.71 -6.50 19.52
C ILE A 104 -8.20 -6.58 19.18
N GLN A 105 -8.91 -7.52 19.81
CA GLN A 105 -10.33 -7.74 19.58
C GLN A 105 -11.18 -6.56 20.04
N GLU A 106 -10.78 -5.89 21.13
CA GLU A 106 -11.49 -4.75 21.69
C GLU A 106 -11.11 -3.42 21.03
N GLU A 107 -9.83 -3.19 20.77
CA GLU A 107 -9.34 -1.89 20.30
C GLU A 107 -9.23 -1.78 18.78
N ILE A 108 -8.87 -2.85 18.06
CA ILE A 108 -8.55 -2.76 16.61
C ILE A 108 -9.67 -3.31 15.73
N ILE A 109 -10.24 -4.47 16.10
CA ILE A 109 -11.26 -5.14 15.28
C ILE A 109 -12.51 -4.28 15.02
N PRO A 110 -13.02 -3.45 15.94
CA PRO A 110 -14.19 -2.61 15.66
C PRO A 110 -13.96 -1.66 14.49
N HIS A 111 -12.78 -1.05 14.38
CA HIS A 111 -12.43 -0.16 13.26
C HIS A 111 -12.43 -0.92 11.94
N LEU A 112 -11.84 -2.11 11.91
CA LEU A 112 -11.78 -2.95 10.72
C LEU A 112 -13.13 -3.56 10.32
N SER A 113 -14.02 -3.75 11.29
CA SER A 113 -15.36 -4.28 11.05
C SER A 113 -16.29 -3.27 10.37
N SER A 114 -15.91 -1.98 10.37
CA SER A 114 -16.61 -0.93 9.63
C SER A 114 -16.30 -0.91 8.13
N LEU A 115 -15.34 -1.73 7.68
CA LEU A 115 -14.95 -1.81 6.28
C LEU A 115 -16.01 -2.53 5.46
N ASP A 116 -16.28 -1.99 4.27
CA ASP A 116 -17.05 -2.64 3.23
C ASP A 116 -16.13 -3.63 2.48
N PHE A 117 -16.38 -4.93 2.66
CA PHE A 117 -15.63 -5.99 1.98
C PHE A 117 -16.37 -6.44 0.71
N PRO A 118 -15.87 -6.09 -0.49
CA PRO A 118 -16.47 -6.58 -1.72
C PRO A 118 -16.10 -8.06 -1.93
N ALA A 119 -16.79 -8.73 -2.88
CA ALA A 119 -16.63 -10.17 -3.11
C ALA A 119 -15.19 -10.55 -3.52
N GLU A 120 -14.51 -9.68 -4.25
CA GLU A 120 -13.11 -9.78 -4.63
C GLU A 120 -12.13 -9.56 -3.47
N GLY A 121 -12.60 -9.00 -2.35
CA GLY A 121 -11.80 -8.65 -1.17
C GLY A 121 -11.07 -7.31 -1.31
N LEU A 122 -10.23 -7.01 -0.33
CA LEU A 122 -9.51 -5.74 -0.22
C LEU A 122 -8.00 -5.94 -0.39
N PHE A 123 -7.35 -4.92 -0.95
CA PHE A 123 -5.91 -4.69 -0.89
C PHE A 123 -5.62 -3.64 0.18
N MET A 124 -4.65 -3.91 1.06
CA MET A 124 -4.23 -2.99 2.11
C MET A 124 -2.84 -2.40 1.84
N ARG A 125 -2.68 -1.13 2.19
CA ARG A 125 -1.40 -0.42 2.18
C ARG A 125 -1.33 0.64 3.28
N LEU A 126 -0.15 0.78 3.88
CA LEU A 126 0.26 1.93 4.68
C LEU A 126 1.00 2.92 3.77
N ASP A 127 1.25 4.13 4.26
CA ASP A 127 1.87 5.20 3.48
C ASP A 127 3.10 4.73 2.67
N ARG A 128 4.09 4.12 3.33
CA ARG A 128 5.32 3.69 2.66
C ARG A 128 5.40 2.21 2.30
N CYS A 129 4.43 1.39 2.73
CA CYS A 129 4.55 -0.05 2.54
C CYS A 129 3.22 -0.79 2.38
N SER A 130 3.26 -1.86 1.57
CA SER A 130 2.24 -2.91 1.60
C SER A 130 2.77 -4.10 2.38
N PRO A 131 1.93 -4.80 3.16
CA PRO A 131 2.33 -5.90 4.03
C PRO A 131 2.54 -7.22 3.26
N LYS A 132 3.20 -7.17 2.10
CA LYS A 132 3.35 -8.33 1.20
C LYS A 132 4.14 -9.48 1.84
N ASP A 133 4.99 -9.18 2.80
CA ASP A 133 5.78 -10.12 3.60
C ASP A 133 5.00 -10.72 4.79
N GLY A 134 3.85 -10.15 5.15
CA GLY A 134 2.98 -10.71 6.17
C GLY A 134 2.30 -12.00 5.71
N ARG A 135 2.03 -12.90 6.66
CA ARG A 135 1.38 -14.18 6.42
C ARG A 135 0.00 -14.00 5.83
N GLN A 136 -0.35 -14.91 4.93
CA GLN A 136 -1.68 -15.01 4.35
C GLN A 136 -2.50 -15.94 5.24
N ALA A 137 -3.68 -15.50 5.69
CA ALA A 137 -4.59 -16.34 6.47
C ALA A 137 -4.99 -17.60 5.66
N VAL A 138 -5.23 -17.43 4.35
CA VAL A 138 -5.39 -18.51 3.39
C VAL A 138 -4.19 -18.51 2.44
N PRO A 139 -3.36 -19.58 2.40
CA PRO A 139 -2.21 -19.66 1.51
C PRO A 139 -2.59 -19.45 0.04
N GLY A 140 -1.92 -18.52 -0.63
CA GLY A 140 -2.16 -18.18 -2.03
C GLY A 140 -3.20 -17.08 -2.25
N ARG A 141 -3.96 -16.68 -1.23
CA ARG A 141 -4.94 -15.59 -1.31
C ARG A 141 -4.31 -14.27 -0.88
N LEU A 142 -4.14 -13.35 -1.84
CA LEU A 142 -3.59 -12.03 -1.59
C LEU A 142 -4.63 -11.02 -1.11
N SER A 143 -5.90 -11.21 -1.47
CA SER A 143 -7.03 -10.40 -1.04
C SER A 143 -7.38 -10.63 0.44
N LEU A 144 -7.88 -9.58 1.08
CA LEU A 144 -8.31 -9.56 2.50
C LEU A 144 -9.85 -9.56 2.55
N HIS A 145 -10.48 -10.44 3.35
CA HIS A 145 -11.95 -10.58 3.37
C HIS A 145 -12.57 -10.36 4.76
N PRO A 146 -12.10 -11.02 5.84
CA PRO A 146 -12.49 -10.62 7.19
C PRO A 146 -11.45 -9.72 7.86
N PRO A 147 -11.84 -8.95 8.88
CA PRO A 147 -10.91 -8.19 9.73
C PRO A 147 -9.71 -9.01 10.25
N MET A 148 -9.92 -10.29 10.55
CA MET A 148 -8.82 -11.15 11.02
C MET A 148 -7.75 -11.43 9.97
N ASP A 149 -8.10 -11.45 8.67
CA ASP A 149 -7.10 -11.54 7.60
C ASP A 149 -6.19 -10.31 7.62
N ILE A 150 -6.77 -9.13 7.91
CA ILE A 150 -6.04 -7.86 8.04
C ILE A 150 -5.11 -7.91 9.25
N ILE A 151 -5.61 -8.31 10.43
CA ILE A 151 -4.80 -8.39 11.65
C ILE A 151 -3.61 -9.33 11.46
N ILE A 152 -3.84 -10.56 10.99
CA ILE A 152 -2.75 -11.51 10.72
C ILE A 152 -1.71 -10.89 9.81
N ARG A 153 -2.17 -10.22 8.75
CA ARG A 153 -1.28 -9.59 7.79
C ARG A 153 -0.47 -8.45 8.39
N LEU A 154 -1.07 -7.64 9.28
CA LEU A 154 -0.40 -6.54 9.97
C LEU A 154 0.66 -7.06 10.95
N ILE A 155 0.28 -7.96 11.87
CA ILE A 155 1.15 -8.37 12.99
C ILE A 155 2.28 -9.31 12.55
N THR A 156 2.17 -9.92 11.39
CA THR A 156 3.22 -10.81 10.87
C THR A 156 4.11 -10.15 9.81
N SER A 157 3.90 -8.85 9.51
CA SER A 157 4.71 -8.10 8.53
C SER A 157 5.77 -7.26 9.23
N GLN A 158 7.04 -7.52 8.89
CA GLN A 158 8.16 -6.69 9.36
C GLN A 158 8.11 -5.30 8.71
N ARG A 159 7.65 -5.20 7.45
CA ARG A 159 7.46 -3.92 6.76
C ARG A 159 6.49 -3.01 7.51
N VAL A 160 5.34 -3.55 7.91
CA VAL A 160 4.33 -2.82 8.70
C VAL A 160 4.91 -2.38 10.03
N ARG A 161 5.54 -3.30 10.78
CA ARG A 161 6.14 -2.97 12.08
C ARG A 161 7.12 -1.80 11.97
N ASN A 162 8.00 -1.82 10.97
CA ASN A 162 8.97 -0.76 10.75
C ASN A 162 8.29 0.57 10.38
N GLU A 163 7.24 0.54 9.57
CA GLU A 163 6.50 1.74 9.19
C GLU A 163 5.78 2.38 10.38
N ILE A 164 5.11 1.56 11.19
CA ILE A 164 4.43 2.04 12.40
C ILE A 164 5.45 2.65 13.37
N LEU A 165 6.58 1.99 13.62
CA LEU A 165 7.62 2.51 14.49
C LEU A 165 8.13 3.88 14.03
N ARG A 166 8.43 4.03 12.73
CA ARG A 166 8.84 5.33 12.16
C ARG A 166 7.77 6.39 12.34
N SER A 167 6.50 6.06 12.08
CA SER A 167 5.39 7.00 12.25
C SER A 167 5.23 7.45 13.72
N LEU A 168 5.37 6.51 14.66
CA LEU A 168 5.33 6.78 16.09
C LEU A 168 6.50 7.66 16.56
N GLU A 169 7.72 7.36 16.11
CA GLU A 169 8.95 8.13 16.37
C GLU A 169 8.89 9.54 15.75
N GLY A 170 8.32 9.65 14.55
CA GLY A 170 8.07 10.92 13.86
C GLY A 170 6.96 11.77 14.47
N GLY A 171 6.31 11.30 15.54
CA GLY A 171 5.28 12.05 16.26
C GLY A 171 3.92 12.08 15.56
N SER A 172 3.66 11.22 14.58
CA SER A 172 2.36 11.17 13.90
C SER A 172 1.23 10.87 14.91
N PRO A 173 0.10 11.58 14.86
CA PRO A 173 -1.05 11.31 15.73
C PRO A 173 -1.78 10.01 15.38
N THR A 174 -1.71 9.59 14.12
CA THR A 174 -2.34 8.35 13.63
C THR A 174 -1.43 7.59 12.67
N VAL A 175 -1.76 6.32 12.48
CA VAL A 175 -1.26 5.50 11.36
C VAL A 175 -2.45 5.14 10.48
N ASP A 176 -2.38 5.56 9.23
CA ASP A 176 -3.47 5.39 8.29
C ASP A 176 -3.29 4.08 7.49
N LEU A 177 -4.31 3.22 7.54
CA LEU A 177 -4.43 2.01 6.74
C LEU A 177 -5.38 2.31 5.58
N THR A 178 -4.86 2.29 4.36
CA THR A 178 -5.68 2.49 3.16
C THR A 178 -6.06 1.15 2.54
N PHE A 179 -7.35 1.01 2.22
CA PHE A 179 -7.93 -0.17 1.59
C PHE A 179 -8.53 0.20 0.23
N LEU A 180 -8.29 -0.67 -0.76
CA LEU A 180 -8.84 -0.57 -2.11
C LEU A 180 -9.46 -1.91 -2.51
N PRO A 181 -10.50 -1.95 -3.37
CA PRO A 181 -11.00 -3.20 -3.93
C PRO A 181 -9.88 -3.97 -4.61
N PHE A 182 -9.83 -5.28 -4.33
CA PHE A 182 -8.79 -6.13 -4.86
C PHE A 182 -9.04 -6.40 -6.35
N ASN A 183 -8.04 -6.13 -7.19
CA ASN A 183 -8.12 -6.43 -8.62
C ASN A 183 -7.17 -7.58 -8.93
N LYS A 184 -7.60 -8.58 -9.71
CA LYS A 184 -6.74 -9.71 -10.14
C LYS A 184 -5.42 -9.28 -10.79
N ARG A 185 -5.36 -8.09 -11.39
CA ARG A 185 -4.12 -7.49 -11.91
C ARG A 185 -3.08 -7.16 -10.82
N MET A 186 -3.47 -7.21 -9.54
CA MET A 186 -2.59 -7.12 -8.36
C MET A 186 -1.97 -8.47 -7.99
N GLU A 187 -2.52 -9.58 -8.49
CA GLU A 187 -1.91 -10.89 -8.33
C GLU A 187 -0.73 -10.95 -9.30
N ALA A 188 0.46 -10.60 -8.81
CA ALA A 188 1.71 -10.62 -9.58
C ALA A 188 2.17 -12.05 -9.93
N LYS A 189 1.29 -12.84 -10.57
CA LYS A 189 1.58 -14.09 -11.26
C LYS A 189 1.15 -13.92 -12.73
N GLY A 190 1.82 -13.04 -13.46
CA GLY A 190 1.58 -12.92 -14.90
C GLY A 190 2.13 -11.67 -15.55
N ASN A 191 2.03 -10.51 -14.89
CA ASN A 191 2.54 -9.25 -15.44
C ASN A 191 3.74 -8.79 -14.60
N THR A 192 4.85 -8.55 -15.29
CA THR A 192 6.07 -7.93 -14.76
C THR A 192 5.73 -6.74 -13.88
N GLU A 193 5.89 -6.87 -12.56
CA GLU A 193 6.01 -5.69 -11.68
C GLU A 193 7.29 -4.97 -12.11
N SER A 194 7.15 -3.95 -12.95
CA SER A 194 8.27 -3.13 -13.42
C SER A 194 8.60 -2.07 -12.38
N THR A 195 9.70 -2.24 -11.66
CA THR A 195 10.27 -1.15 -10.86
C THR A 195 10.95 -0.17 -11.80
N VAL A 196 10.36 1.00 -12.01
CA VAL A 196 10.94 2.05 -12.85
C VAL A 196 11.95 2.85 -12.02
N HIS A 197 13.22 2.80 -12.44
CA HIS A 197 14.27 3.66 -11.90
C HIS A 197 14.53 4.78 -12.90
N LEU A 198 14.10 6.02 -12.57
CA LEU A 198 14.45 7.19 -13.37
C LEU A 198 15.88 7.60 -13.02
N ARG A 199 16.78 7.57 -14.01
CA ARG A 199 18.12 8.15 -13.89
C ARG A 199 18.04 9.60 -14.38
N PRO A 200 18.42 10.61 -13.58
CA PRO A 200 18.55 11.96 -14.10
C PRO A 200 19.60 11.97 -15.21
N GLU A 201 19.31 12.66 -16.32
CA GLU A 201 20.31 12.84 -17.37
C GLU A 201 21.53 13.58 -16.81
N PRO A 202 22.75 13.19 -17.22
CA PRO A 202 23.93 13.97 -16.89
C PRO A 202 23.78 15.35 -17.53
N SER A 203 23.96 16.40 -16.72
CA SER A 203 24.00 17.77 -17.22
C SER A 203 24.99 17.88 -18.38
N PRO A 204 24.64 18.54 -19.49
CA PRO A 204 25.59 18.80 -20.56
C PRO A 204 26.75 19.61 -19.98
N GLN A 205 27.98 19.12 -20.21
CA GLN A 205 29.23 19.81 -19.87
C GLN A 205 29.47 21.00 -20.81
#